data_AF-A0A191HSH4-F1
#
_entry.id   AF-A0A191HSH4-F1
#
_cell.length_a   1.000
_cell.length_b   1.000
_cell.length_c   1.000
_cell.angle_alpha   90.00
_cell.angle_beta   90.00
_cell.angle_gamma   90.00
#
_symmetry.space_group_name_H-M   'P 1'
#
loop_
_entity.id
_entity.type
_entity.pdbx_description
1 polymer ?
#
loop_
_entity_poly.entity_id
_entity_poly.type
_entity_poly.pdbx_seq_one_letter_code
_entity_poly.pdbx_strand_id
1 'polypeptide(L)'
;MMLLGLKGIIILKKDLGYYIISVYIAPAKSKDRLLDTISDAEIIQNIYRDLDKVFESASSKITGYDIERFPYGYTVMSKGAYGRLLQLDKLNHGSLILAGDYMVYPTFEGVIQSGYLAAQRIQDN
;
A
#
# COMPACT_ATOMS: atom_id res chain seq x y z
N MET A 1 -12.43 -6.72 0.44
CA MET A 1 -11.77 -6.86 -0.88
C MET A 1 -10.71 -5.77 -0.93
N MET A 2 -9.46 -6.15 -0.70
CA MET A 2 -8.32 -5.27 -0.43
C MET A 2 -7.82 -4.56 -1.71
N LEU A 3 -7.10 -3.46 -1.52
CA LEU A 3 -6.50 -2.62 -2.57
C LEU A 3 -5.06 -3.06 -2.76
N LEU A 4 -4.67 -3.09 -4.01
CA LEU A 4 -3.34 -3.44 -4.45
C LEU A 4 -2.54 -2.15 -4.56
N GLY A 5 -1.30 -2.16 -4.11
CA GLY A 5 -0.38 -1.06 -4.35
C GLY A 5 0.92 -1.61 -4.89
N LEU A 6 1.53 -0.85 -5.78
CA LEU A 6 2.81 -1.17 -6.37
C LEU A 6 3.75 -0.01 -6.08
N LYS A 7 4.94 -0.32 -5.55
CA LYS A 7 5.99 0.66 -5.33
C LYS A 7 7.08 0.39 -6.37
N GLY A 8 7.24 1.31 -7.31
CA GLY A 8 8.38 1.33 -8.20
C GLY A 8 9.44 2.28 -7.62
N ILE A 9 10.66 1.81 -7.44
CA ILE A 9 11.82 2.66 -7.16
C ILE A 9 12.60 2.80 -8.45
N ILE A 10 12.87 4.04 -8.85
CA ILE A 10 13.59 4.39 -10.06
C ILE A 10 14.88 5.11 -9.68
N ILE A 11 16.01 4.65 -10.21
CA ILE A 11 17.34 5.18 -9.92
C ILE A 11 17.85 5.96 -11.14
N LEU A 12 18.03 7.27 -10.94
CA LEU A 12 18.67 8.19 -11.88
C LEU A 12 20.14 8.37 -11.46
N LYS A 13 21.08 8.20 -12.40
CA LYS A 13 22.51 8.49 -12.16
C LYS A 13 22.92 9.73 -12.95
N LYS A 14 23.60 10.68 -12.29
CA LYS A 14 24.33 11.75 -12.97
C LYS A 14 25.60 12.10 -12.19
N ASP A 15 26.69 12.33 -12.91
CA ASP A 15 28.10 12.69 -12.60
C ASP A 15 28.58 13.01 -11.16
N LEU A 16 27.72 13.35 -10.19
CA LEU A 16 28.06 13.64 -8.78
C LEU A 16 27.20 12.90 -7.73
N GLY A 17 26.28 12.01 -8.12
CA GLY A 17 25.45 11.25 -7.17
C GLY A 17 24.34 10.40 -7.81
N TYR A 18 23.61 9.67 -6.96
CA TYR A 18 22.39 8.94 -7.33
C TYR A 18 21.16 9.73 -6.86
N TYR A 19 20.21 9.94 -7.76
CA TYR A 19 18.88 10.43 -7.41
C TYR A 19 17.89 9.27 -7.47
N ILE A 20 17.03 9.18 -6.47
CA ILE A 20 16.03 8.12 -6.39
C ILE A 20 14.65 8.77 -6.51
N ILE A 21 13.85 8.29 -7.45
CA ILE A 21 12.43 8.62 -7.57
C ILE A 21 11.64 7.40 -7.10
N SER A 22 10.73 7.58 -6.14
CA SER A 22 9.77 6.55 -5.77
C SER A 22 8.43 6.87 -6.43
N VAL A 23 7.92 5.94 -7.22
CA VAL A 23 6.61 6.03 -7.89
C VAL A 23 5.67 5.03 -7.24
N TYR A 24 4.50 5.51 -6.83
CA TYR A 24 3.43 4.65 -6.33
C TYR A 24 2.37 4.50 -7.41
N ILE A 25 2.05 3.25 -7.73
CA ILE A 25 0.98 2.93 -8.68
C ILE A 25 -0.11 2.20 -7.91
N ALA A 26 -1.33 2.72 -7.99
CA ALA A 26 -2.51 2.11 -7.41
C ALA A 26 -3.57 1.92 -8.51
N PRO A 27 -4.38 0.85 -8.45
CA PRO A 27 -5.46 0.65 -9.39
C PRO A 27 -6.54 1.72 -9.15
N ALA A 28 -7.23 2.13 -10.21
CA ALA A 28 -8.27 3.15 -10.11
C ALA A 28 -9.45 2.74 -9.21
N LYS A 29 -9.69 1.42 -9.07
CA LYS A 29 -10.76 0.83 -8.26
C LYS A 29 -10.24 -0.40 -7.53
N SER A 30 -10.77 -0.69 -6.35
CA SER A 30 -10.40 -1.90 -5.57
C SER A 30 -10.70 -3.23 -6.25
N LYS A 31 -11.54 -3.24 -7.29
CA LYS A 31 -11.85 -4.44 -8.10
C LYS A 31 -10.86 -4.66 -9.23
N ASP A 32 -10.12 -3.62 -9.60
CA ASP A 32 -9.18 -3.68 -10.70
C ASP A 32 -7.90 -4.38 -10.22
N ARG A 33 -7.59 -5.47 -10.92
CA ARG A 33 -6.47 -6.37 -10.65
C ARG A 33 -5.43 -6.34 -11.74
N LEU A 34 -5.47 -5.35 -12.65
CA LEU A 34 -4.49 -5.24 -13.74
C LEU A 34 -3.05 -5.26 -13.22
N LEU A 35 -2.79 -4.62 -12.08
CA LEU A 35 -1.48 -4.57 -11.44
C LEU A 35 -0.97 -5.95 -10.95
N ASP A 36 -1.85 -6.94 -10.81
CA ASP A 36 -1.47 -8.32 -10.44
C ASP A 36 -0.82 -9.07 -11.61
N THR A 37 -1.18 -8.73 -12.85
CA THR A 37 -0.84 -9.51 -14.04
C THR A 37 0.01 -8.76 -15.06
N ILE A 38 0.06 -7.43 -14.97
CA ILE A 38 0.85 -6.60 -15.88
C ILE A 38 2.35 -6.86 -15.70
N SER A 39 3.07 -6.96 -16.82
CA SER A 39 4.52 -7.21 -16.82
C SER A 39 5.31 -6.00 -16.33
N ASP A 40 6.50 -6.24 -15.77
CA ASP A 40 7.43 -5.18 -15.34
C ASP A 40 7.80 -4.24 -16.50
N ALA A 41 8.01 -4.80 -17.69
CA ALA A 41 8.34 -4.03 -18.88
C ALA A 41 7.23 -3.03 -19.23
N GLU A 42 5.97 -3.47 -19.17
CA GLU A 42 4.82 -2.61 -19.45
C GLU A 42 4.61 -1.56 -18.36
N ILE A 43 4.79 -1.93 -17.08
CA ILE A 43 4.77 -0.97 -15.96
C ILE A 43 5.80 0.14 -16.19
N ILE A 44 7.05 -0.23 -16.45
CA ILE A 44 8.15 0.74 -16.59
C ILE A 44 7.95 1.64 -17.80
N GLN A 45 7.52 1.10 -18.94
CA GLN A 45 7.19 1.91 -20.11
C GLN A 45 6.09 2.94 -19.82
N ASN A 46 5.06 2.54 -19.07
CA ASN A 46 4.00 3.45 -18.66
C ASN A 46 4.52 4.53 -17.70
N ILE A 47 5.35 4.17 -16.71
CA ILE A 47 5.96 5.13 -15.79
C ILE A 47 6.86 6.11 -16.55
N TYR A 48 7.71 5.65 -17.47
CA TYR A 48 8.60 6.50 -18.25
C TYR A 48 7.81 7.53 -19.07
N ARG A 49 6.75 7.07 -19.74
CA ARG A 49 5.85 7.95 -20.49
C ARG A 49 5.18 9.00 -19.61
N ASP A 50 4.83 8.67 -18.38
CA ASP A 50 4.20 9.61 -17.46
C ASP A 50 5.22 10.56 -16.79
N LEU A 51 6.43 10.07 -16.48
CA LEU A 51 7.52 10.89 -15.97
C LEU A 51 7.98 11.92 -17.00
N ASP A 52 8.08 11.54 -18.28
CA ASP A 52 8.50 12.45 -19.36
C ASP A 52 7.54 13.64 -19.56
N LYS A 53 6.28 13.50 -19.14
CA LYS A 53 5.30 14.62 -19.14
C LYS A 53 5.57 15.65 -18.06
N VAL A 54 6.22 15.24 -16.97
CA VAL A 54 6.49 16.09 -15.78
C VAL A 54 7.93 16.59 -15.80
N PHE A 55 8.85 15.73 -16.22
CA PHE A 55 10.29 15.96 -16.24
C PHE A 55 10.79 15.66 -17.65
N GLU A 56 11.18 16.70 -18.38
CA GLU A 56 11.61 16.56 -19.76
C GLU A 56 12.77 15.55 -19.90
N SER A 57 12.53 14.52 -20.72
CA SER A 57 13.48 13.43 -20.97
C SER A 57 13.99 12.79 -19.67
N ALA A 58 13.09 12.45 -18.75
CA ALA A 58 13.44 11.71 -17.54
C ALA A 58 13.81 10.27 -17.87
N SER A 59 13.05 9.63 -18.76
CA SER A 59 13.26 8.24 -19.18
C SER A 59 14.69 7.97 -19.66
N SER A 60 15.28 8.90 -20.42
CA SER A 60 16.65 8.77 -20.94
C SER A 60 17.74 8.90 -19.86
N LYS A 61 17.40 9.37 -18.66
CA LYS A 61 18.31 9.55 -17.52
C LYS A 61 18.19 8.42 -16.49
N ILE A 62 17.23 7.51 -16.67
CA ILE A 62 17.02 6.36 -15.77
C ILE A 62 18.04 5.29 -16.07
N THR A 63 18.73 4.87 -15.02
CA THR A 63 19.85 3.91 -15.11
C THR A 63 19.54 2.55 -14.48
N GLY A 64 18.45 2.46 -13.73
CA GLY A 64 17.96 1.23 -13.15
C GLY A 64 16.62 1.44 -12.47
N TYR A 65 15.94 0.34 -12.19
CA TYR A 65 14.68 0.32 -11.45
C TYR A 65 14.58 -0.94 -10.61
N ASP A 66 13.77 -0.85 -9.57
CA ASP A 66 13.33 -1.96 -8.76
C ASP A 66 11.80 -1.86 -8.60
N ILE A 67 11.10 -2.99 -8.74
CA ILE A 67 9.65 -3.04 -8.72
C ILE A 67 9.20 -3.99 -7.63
N GLU A 68 8.54 -3.45 -6.62
CA GLU A 68 7.93 -4.24 -5.55
C GLU A 68 6.40 -4.18 -5.66
N ARG A 69 5.78 -5.37 -5.67
CA ARG A 69 4.33 -5.53 -5.68
C ARG A 69 3.84 -5.85 -4.28
N PHE A 70 2.83 -5.15 -3.82
CA PHE A 70 2.17 -5.44 -2.54
C PHE A 70 0.77 -6.00 -2.79
N PRO A 71 0.66 -7.29 -3.17
CA PRO A 71 -0.65 -7.93 -3.27
C PRO A 71 -1.33 -7.87 -1.91
N TYR A 72 -2.56 -7.35 -1.88
CA TYR A 72 -3.34 -7.15 -0.66
C TYR A 72 -2.69 -6.21 0.38
N GLY A 73 -1.74 -5.37 -0.03
CA GLY A 73 -1.00 -4.49 0.88
C GLY A 73 -1.81 -3.35 1.50
N TYR A 74 -2.99 -3.03 0.95
CA TYR A 74 -3.83 -1.95 1.46
C TYR A 74 -5.25 -2.42 1.75
N THR A 75 -5.74 -2.01 2.91
CA THR A 75 -7.10 -2.28 3.35
C THR A 75 -8.12 -1.43 2.60
N VAL A 76 -9.24 -2.04 2.18
CA VAL A 76 -10.38 -1.30 1.62
C VAL A 76 -11.52 -1.30 2.61
N MET A 77 -11.75 -0.12 3.19
CA MET A 77 -12.89 0.15 4.04
C MET A 77 -14.13 0.44 3.18
N SER A 78 -14.76 -0.62 2.67
CA SER A 78 -16.03 -0.46 1.96
C SER A 78 -17.15 0.00 2.90
N LYS A 79 -18.25 0.50 2.33
CA LYS A 79 -19.41 0.93 3.12
C LYS A 79 -19.83 -0.16 4.13
N GLY A 80 -19.96 0.24 5.38
CA GLY A 80 -20.30 -0.65 6.51
C GLY A 80 -19.16 -1.53 7.03
N ALA A 81 -17.91 -1.36 6.58
CA ALA A 81 -16.77 -2.15 7.06
C ALA A 81 -16.61 -2.08 8.59
N TYR A 82 -16.58 -0.87 9.17
CA TYR A 82 -16.49 -0.70 10.63
C TYR A 82 -17.66 -1.34 11.38
N GLY A 83 -18.88 -1.28 10.82
CA GLY A 83 -20.04 -1.94 11.43
C GLY A 83 -19.88 -3.46 11.48
N ARG A 84 -19.35 -4.07 10.40
CA ARG A 84 -19.04 -5.51 10.37
C ARG A 84 -17.93 -5.89 11.35
N LEU A 85 -16.89 -5.06 11.47
CA LEU A 85 -15.80 -5.27 12.44
C LEU A 85 -16.28 -5.16 13.89
N LEU A 86 -17.11 -4.17 14.20
CA LEU A 86 -17.74 -4.05 15.52
C LEU A 86 -18.64 -5.23 15.86
N GLN A 87 -19.40 -5.74 14.87
CA GLN A 87 -20.21 -6.93 15.07
C GLN A 87 -19.33 -8.16 15.34
N LEU A 88 -18.20 -8.30 14.63
CA LEU A 88 -17.24 -9.37 14.85
C LEU A 88 -16.61 -9.29 16.25
N ASP A 89 -16.18 -8.10 16.69
CA ASP A 89 -15.64 -7.87 18.05
C ASP A 89 -16.68 -8.23 19.12
N LYS A 90 -17.94 -7.84 18.95
CA LYS A 90 -19.04 -8.19 19.87
C LYS A 90 -19.29 -9.69 19.96
N LEU A 91 -19.30 -10.40 18.82
CA LEU A 91 -19.59 -11.84 18.78
C LEU A 91 -18.47 -12.68 19.43
N ASN A 92 -17.25 -12.15 19.50
CA ASN A 92 -16.09 -12.84 20.07
C ASN A 92 -15.55 -12.16 21.32
N HIS A 93 -16.38 -11.35 21.98
CA HIS A 93 -15.94 -10.57 23.13
C HIS A 93 -15.44 -11.51 24.25
N GLY A 94 -14.23 -11.26 24.75
CA GLY A 94 -13.58 -12.07 25.79
C GLY A 94 -12.91 -13.36 25.29
N SER A 95 -13.07 -13.74 24.02
CA SER A 95 -12.43 -14.94 23.44
C SER A 95 -11.44 -14.63 22.32
N LEU A 96 -11.65 -13.53 21.59
CA LEU A 96 -10.77 -13.06 20.53
C LEU A 96 -10.57 -11.56 20.65
N ILE A 97 -9.30 -11.13 20.55
CA ILE A 97 -8.94 -9.72 20.48
C ILE A 97 -8.31 -9.46 19.12
N LEU A 98 -8.86 -8.50 18.39
CA LEU A 98 -8.41 -8.11 17.05
C LEU A 98 -7.52 -6.87 17.14
N ALA A 99 -6.39 -6.90 16.42
CA ALA A 99 -5.47 -5.78 16.25
C ALA A 99 -4.98 -5.72 14.79
N GLY A 100 -4.59 -4.54 14.33
CA GLY A 100 -4.08 -4.30 12.97
C GLY A 100 -4.62 -3.02 12.33
N ASP A 101 -4.18 -2.79 11.09
CA ASP A 101 -4.53 -1.63 10.25
C ASP A 101 -6.02 -1.54 9.92
N TYR A 102 -6.75 -2.64 10.09
CA TYR A 102 -8.19 -2.72 9.93
C TYR A 102 -8.99 -2.14 11.11
N MET A 103 -8.38 -1.95 12.28
CA MET A 103 -9.14 -1.76 13.52
C MET A 103 -9.44 -0.30 13.85
N VAL A 104 -8.44 0.58 13.73
CA VAL A 104 -8.56 2.00 14.08
C VAL A 104 -8.54 2.84 12.80
N TYR A 105 -7.43 2.80 12.08
CA TYR A 105 -7.22 3.51 10.82
C TYR A 105 -5.99 2.90 10.11
N PRO A 106 -6.00 2.74 8.77
CA PRO A 106 -4.93 2.05 8.04
C PRO A 106 -3.69 2.95 7.85
N THR A 107 -3.05 3.26 8.96
CA THR A 107 -1.78 4.01 9.06
C THR A 107 -0.85 3.26 10.00
N PHE A 108 0.45 3.54 9.90
CA PHE A 108 1.43 2.96 10.82
C PHE A 108 1.04 3.24 12.28
N GLU A 109 0.73 4.49 12.60
CA GLU A 109 0.31 4.92 13.93
C GLU A 109 -0.98 4.21 14.37
N GLY A 110 -1.95 4.07 13.47
CA GLY A 110 -3.19 3.34 13.74
C GLY A 110 -2.97 1.87 14.05
N VAL A 111 -2.03 1.20 13.37
CA VAL A 111 -1.63 -0.18 13.66
C VAL A 111 -1.02 -0.27 15.06
N ILE A 112 -0.04 0.57 15.36
CA ILE A 112 0.62 0.60 16.68
C ILE A 112 -0.41 0.85 17.80
N GLN A 113 -1.29 1.84 17.62
CA GLN A 113 -2.35 2.13 18.57
C GLN A 113 -3.31 0.94 18.74
N SER A 114 -3.71 0.27 17.65
CA SER A 114 -4.58 -0.90 17.74
C SER A 114 -3.95 -2.04 18.54
N GLY A 115 -2.65 -2.28 18.39
CA GLY A 115 -1.91 -3.28 19.15
C GLY A 115 -1.82 -2.93 20.64
N TYR A 116 -1.56 -1.65 20.95
CA TYR A 116 -1.57 -1.15 22.32
C TYR A 116 -2.93 -1.36 23.00
N LEU A 117 -4.02 -0.96 22.34
CA LEU A 117 -5.38 -1.11 22.87
C LEU A 117 -5.76 -2.60 23.06
N ALA A 118 -5.33 -3.46 22.14
CA ALA A 118 -5.52 -4.90 22.27
C ALA A 118 -4.77 -5.47 23.49
N ALA A 119 -3.53 -5.03 23.73
CA ALA A 119 -2.75 -5.44 24.90
C ALA A 119 -3.39 -4.97 26.23
N GLN A 120 -3.93 -3.75 26.28
CA GLN A 120 -4.67 -3.27 27.45
C GLN A 120 -5.91 -4.12 27.72
N ARG A 121 -6.69 -4.45 26.68
CA ARG A 121 -7.86 -5.34 26.81
C ARG A 121 -7.52 -6.73 27.32
N ILE A 122 -6.31 -7.25 27.07
CA ILE A 122 -5.86 -8.53 27.65
C ILE A 122 -5.65 -8.39 29.16
N GLN A 123 -5.11 -7.26 29.62
CA GLN A 123 -4.83 -7.02 31.04
C GLN A 123 -6.09 -6.78 31.87
N ASP A 124 -7.12 -6.21 31.25
CA ASP A 124 -8.40 -5.90 31.91
C ASP A 124 -9.37 -7.10 31.97
N ASN A 125 -9.07 -8.21 31.30
CA ASN A 125 -9.82 -9.48 31.33
C ASN A 125 -9.19 -10.49 32.29
#